data_AF-A0A0A0R8B9-F1
#
_entry.id   AF-A0A0A0R8B9-F1
#
_cell.length_a   1.000
_cell.length_b   1.000
_cell.length_c   1.000
_cell.angle_alpha   90.00
_cell.angle_beta   90.00
_cell.angle_gamma   90.00
#
_symmetry.space_group_name_H-M   'P 1'
#
loop_
_entity.id
_entity.type
_entity.pdbx_description
1 polymer ?
#
loop_
_entity_poly.entity_id
_entity_poly.type
_entity_poly.pdbx_seq_one_letter_code
_entity_poly.pdbx_strand_id
1 'polypeptide(L)'
;LLDLALLAKVDRVTIGTLIGVDALMIVTGLVGALSETMLARYTWWLISTISMIVVLYFLATSLRSAAKQRSEEVQSTFNTLTVLTLVLWTAYPILWIIGTEGAGVVGLGVETLAFMVLDVSARVGFG
;
A
#
# COMPACT_ATOMS: atom_id res chain seq x y z
N LEU A 1 -2.41 3.27 -7.61
CA LEU A 1 -1.27 4.21 -7.78
C LEU A 1 -1.34 5.00 -9.07
N LEU A 2 -1.49 4.36 -10.23
CA LEU A 2 -1.58 5.07 -11.52
C LEU A 2 -2.77 6.06 -11.55
N ASP A 3 -3.94 5.69 -11.02
CA ASP A 3 -5.10 6.60 -10.97
C ASP A 3 -4.81 7.87 -10.17
N LEU A 4 -4.23 7.75 -8.98
CA LEU A 4 -3.80 8.90 -8.16
C LEU A 4 -2.75 9.75 -8.87
N ALA A 5 -1.80 9.12 -9.56
CA ALA A 5 -0.74 9.82 -10.27
C ALA A 5 -1.26 10.56 -11.50
N LEU A 6 -2.21 9.98 -12.24
CA LEU A 6 -2.91 10.63 -13.35
C LEU A 6 -3.79 11.77 -12.87
N LEU A 7 -4.50 11.59 -11.75
CA LEU A 7 -5.33 12.62 -11.12
C LEU A 7 -4.49 13.82 -10.66
N ALA A 8 -3.32 13.57 -10.06
CA ALA A 8 -2.35 14.61 -9.70
C ALA A 8 -1.61 15.18 -10.93
N LYS A 9 -1.64 14.47 -12.07
CA LYS A 9 -0.95 14.79 -13.32
C LYS A 9 0.55 15.04 -13.07
N VAL A 10 1.21 14.06 -12.42
CA VAL A 10 2.66 14.03 -12.19
C VAL A 10 3.41 13.49 -13.41
N ASP A 11 4.73 13.72 -13.45
CA ASP A 11 5.58 13.29 -14.55
C ASP A 11 5.82 11.76 -14.55
N ARG A 12 6.31 11.26 -15.69
CA ARG A 12 6.53 9.82 -15.90
C ARG A 12 7.64 9.23 -15.03
N VAL A 13 8.62 10.02 -14.60
CA VAL A 13 9.67 9.54 -13.70
C VAL A 13 9.07 9.29 -12.33
N THR A 14 8.28 10.23 -11.81
CA THR A 14 7.54 10.06 -10.54
C THR A 14 6.62 8.84 -10.57
N ILE A 15 5.87 8.64 -11.68
CA ILE A 15 5.02 7.45 -11.87
C ILE A 15 5.87 6.17 -11.86
N GLY A 16 6.97 6.15 -12.60
CA GLY A 16 7.88 5.02 -12.68
C GLY A 16 8.50 4.67 -11.32
N THR A 17 8.90 5.67 -10.54
CA THR A 17 9.41 5.48 -9.18
C THR A 17 8.35 4.88 -8.27
N LEU A 18 7.13 5.40 -8.27
CA LEU A 18 6.04 4.87 -7.45
C LEU A 18 5.73 3.41 -7.78
N ILE A 19 5.59 3.09 -9.06
CA ILE A 19 5.31 1.72 -9.51
C ILE A 19 6.50 0.80 -9.20
N GLY A 20 7.74 1.27 -9.36
CA GLY A 20 8.94 0.48 -9.08
C GLY A 20 9.07 0.12 -7.59
N VAL A 21 8.84 1.08 -6.69
CA VAL A 21 8.89 0.83 -5.25
C VAL A 21 7.71 -0.04 -4.80
N ASP A 22 6.53 0.14 -5.39
CA ASP A 22 5.37 -0.72 -5.15
C ASP A 22 5.62 -2.17 -5.60
N ALA A 23 6.21 -2.38 -6.78
CA ALA A 23 6.60 -3.71 -7.23
C ALA A 23 7.63 -4.34 -6.29
N LEU A 24 8.62 -3.57 -5.80
CA LEU A 24 9.58 -4.04 -4.79
C LEU A 24 8.88 -4.46 -3.50
N MET A 25 7.92 -3.67 -3.01
CA MET A 25 7.11 -3.99 -1.83
C MET A 25 6.41 -5.34 -1.99
N ILE A 26 5.74 -5.58 -3.11
CA ILE A 26 5.01 -6.84 -3.36
C ILE A 26 5.97 -8.03 -3.49
N VAL A 27 7.07 -7.88 -4.25
CA VAL A 27 8.05 -8.96 -4.43
C VAL A 27 8.72 -9.33 -3.11
N THR A 28 9.14 -8.36 -2.32
CA THR A 28 9.75 -8.62 -1.00
C THR A 28 8.75 -9.23 -0.02
N GLY A 29 7.49 -8.81 -0.05
CA GLY A 29 6.41 -9.45 0.72
C GLY A 29 6.20 -10.92 0.34
N LEU A 30 6.21 -11.22 -0.96
CA LEU A 30 6.13 -12.60 -1.47
C LEU A 30 7.32 -13.46 -1.03
N VAL A 31 8.55 -12.94 -1.11
CA VAL A 31 9.75 -13.63 -0.62
C VAL A 31 9.64 -13.89 0.88
N GLY A 32 9.10 -12.93 1.65
CA GLY A 32 8.80 -13.10 3.07
C GLY A 32 7.80 -14.24 3.31
N ALA A 33 6.70 -14.29 2.56
CA ALA A 33 5.68 -15.33 2.70
C ALA A 33 6.20 -16.74 2.36
N LEU A 34 7.13 -16.86 1.42
CA LEU A 34 7.73 -18.13 0.98
C LEU A 34 8.97 -18.55 1.81
N SER A 35 9.47 -17.68 2.69
CA SER A 35 10.66 -17.98 3.48
C SER A 35 10.38 -19.03 4.57
N GLU A 36 11.31 -19.97 4.74
CA GLU A 36 11.18 -21.09 5.69
C GLU A 36 11.55 -20.72 7.13
N THR A 37 12.44 -19.73 7.31
CA THR A 37 12.88 -19.31 8.66
C THR A 37 12.13 -18.07 9.11
N MET A 38 11.69 -18.06 10.37
CA MET A 38 11.01 -16.89 10.96
C MET A 38 11.82 -15.60 10.80
N LEU A 39 13.14 -15.64 11.04
CA LEU A 39 14.01 -14.47 10.90
C LEU A 39 13.95 -13.88 9.48
N ALA A 40 13.99 -14.72 8.44
CA ALA A 40 13.87 -14.27 7.06
C ALA A 40 12.48 -13.68 6.78
N ARG A 41 11.40 -14.33 7.25
CA ARG A 41 10.02 -13.85 7.10
C ARG A 41 9.87 -12.42 7.65
N TYR A 42 10.29 -12.20 8.89
CA TYR A 42 10.22 -10.89 9.55
C TYR A 42 11.11 -9.83 8.89
N THR A 43 12.29 -10.23 8.40
CA THR A 43 13.21 -9.30 7.72
C THR A 43 12.63 -8.84 6.39
N TRP A 44 12.10 -9.76 5.58
CA TRP A 44 11.47 -9.41 4.31
C TRP A 44 10.17 -8.63 4.50
N TRP A 45 9.38 -8.96 5.52
CA TRP A 45 8.22 -8.15 5.92
C TRP A 45 8.62 -6.71 6.27
N LEU A 46 9.72 -6.52 7.01
CA LEU A 46 10.19 -5.18 7.37
C LEU A 46 10.63 -4.38 6.13
N ILE A 47 11.38 -5.01 5.22
CA ILE A 47 11.81 -4.39 3.95
C ILE A 47 10.60 -4.00 3.09
N SER A 48 9.61 -4.88 2.99
CA SER A 48 8.35 -4.61 2.28
C SER A 48 7.59 -3.45 2.93
N THR A 49 7.48 -3.44 4.26
CA THR A 49 6.80 -2.38 5.02
C THR A 49 7.50 -1.03 4.87
N ILE A 50 8.83 -0.99 4.87
CA ILE A 50 9.59 0.24 4.59
C ILE A 50 9.30 0.74 3.17
N SER A 51 9.27 -0.17 2.18
CA SER A 51 8.92 0.18 0.80
C SER A 51 7.50 0.76 0.70
N MET A 52 6.53 0.18 1.43
CA MET A 52 5.18 0.72 1.55
C MET A 52 5.18 2.14 2.14
N ILE A 53 5.91 2.36 3.24
CA ILE A 53 6.00 3.69 3.88
C ILE A 53 6.57 4.72 2.90
N VAL A 54 7.56 4.36 2.09
CA VAL A 54 8.09 5.23 1.04
C VAL A 54 7.00 5.59 0.02
N VAL A 55 6.23 4.61 -0.47
CA VAL A 55 5.11 4.87 -1.40
C VAL A 55 4.07 5.80 -0.78
N LEU A 56 3.63 5.51 0.45
CA LEU A 56 2.63 6.33 1.15
C LEU A 56 3.15 7.75 1.42
N TYR A 57 4.42 7.90 1.73
CA TYR A 57 5.07 9.20 1.90
C TYR A 57 5.03 10.02 0.59
N PHE A 58 5.38 9.42 -0.55
CA PHE A 58 5.30 10.08 -1.85
C PHE A 58 3.86 10.49 -2.22
N LEU A 59 2.87 9.65 -1.90
CA LEU A 59 1.44 9.98 -2.08
C LEU A 59 1.05 11.20 -1.25
N ALA A 60 1.38 11.18 0.05
CA ALA A 60 0.97 12.20 1.00
C ALA A 60 1.71 13.54 0.83
N THR A 61 2.87 13.54 0.17
CA THR A 61 3.71 14.73 -0.03
C THR A 61 3.75 15.17 -1.49
N SER A 62 4.56 14.54 -2.33
CA SER A 62 4.82 14.95 -3.72
C SER A 62 3.56 14.96 -4.57
N LEU A 63 2.77 13.89 -4.55
CA LEU A 63 1.55 13.82 -5.37
C LEU A 63 0.47 14.73 -4.83
N ARG A 64 0.35 14.85 -3.50
CA ARG A 64 -0.56 15.80 -2.87
C ARG A 64 -0.22 17.25 -3.23
N SER A 65 1.06 17.60 -3.28
CA SER A 65 1.53 18.93 -3.71
C SER A 65 1.19 19.20 -5.18
N ALA A 66 1.38 18.20 -6.06
CA ALA A 66 1.01 18.31 -7.47
C ALA A 66 -0.52 18.44 -7.65
N ALA A 67 -1.31 17.68 -6.89
CA ALA A 67 -2.76 17.76 -6.90
C ALA A 67 -3.29 19.12 -6.45
N LYS A 68 -2.62 19.79 -5.48
CA LYS A 68 -2.97 21.15 -5.03
C LYS A 68 -2.91 22.22 -6.13
N GLN A 69 -2.20 21.96 -7.23
CA GLN A 69 -2.14 22.87 -8.38
C GLN A 69 -3.26 22.61 -9.40
N ARG A 70 -4.20 21.71 -9.08
CA ARG A 70 -5.36 21.35 -9.92
C ARG A 70 -6.64 22.01 -9.40
N SER A 71 -7.77 21.76 -10.07
CA SER A 71 -9.08 22.26 -9.62
C SER A 71 -9.43 21.76 -8.21
N GLU A 72 -10.29 22.49 -7.51
CA GLU A 72 -10.74 22.12 -6.15
C GLU A 72 -11.38 20.72 -6.11
N GLU A 73 -12.12 20.36 -7.14
CA GLU A 73 -12.74 19.03 -7.29
C GLU A 73 -11.68 17.91 -7.35
N VAL A 74 -10.61 18.11 -8.12
CA VAL A 74 -9.49 17.17 -8.20
C VAL A 74 -8.76 17.09 -6.86
N GLN A 75 -8.54 18.22 -6.18
CA GLN A 75 -7.90 18.24 -4.87
C GLN A 75 -8.69 17.48 -3.81
N SER A 76 -10.01 17.67 -3.76
CA SER A 76 -10.91 16.99 -2.83
C SER A 76 -10.92 15.48 -3.08
N THR A 77 -11.08 15.08 -4.33
CA THR A 77 -11.07 13.67 -4.75
C THR A 77 -9.73 13.02 -4.43
N PHE A 78 -8.62 13.69 -4.81
CA PHE A 78 -7.27 13.19 -4.53
C PHE A 78 -7.02 13.00 -3.03
N ASN A 79 -7.41 13.97 -2.20
CA ASN A 79 -7.24 13.87 -0.75
C ASN A 79 -8.04 12.70 -0.16
N THR A 80 -9.30 12.54 -0.58
CA THR A 80 -10.17 11.45 -0.11
C THR A 80 -9.58 10.10 -0.45
N LEU A 81 -9.21 9.89 -1.72
CA LEU A 81 -8.61 8.64 -2.19
C LEU A 81 -7.25 8.37 -1.56
N THR A 82 -6.45 9.42 -1.32
CA THR A 82 -5.15 9.30 -0.64
C THR A 82 -5.33 8.86 0.81
N VAL A 83 -6.25 9.47 1.57
CA VAL A 83 -6.53 9.06 2.96
C VAL A 83 -7.03 7.62 3.02
N LEU A 84 -7.97 7.26 2.14
CA LEU A 84 -8.46 5.89 2.02
C LEU A 84 -7.31 4.90 1.76
N THR A 85 -6.45 5.22 0.79
CA THR A 85 -5.26 4.42 0.44
C THR A 85 -4.33 4.27 1.65
N LEU A 86 -3.98 5.36 2.33
CA LEU A 86 -3.09 5.34 3.49
C LEU A 86 -3.62 4.43 4.60
N VAL A 87 -4.91 4.54 4.93
CA VAL A 87 -5.54 3.75 6.00
C VAL A 87 -5.60 2.27 5.62
N LEU A 88 -6.15 1.96 4.44
CA LEU A 88 -6.33 0.57 4.01
C LEU A 88 -4.99 -0.13 3.79
N TRP A 89 -4.02 0.54 3.14
CA TRP A 89 -2.74 -0.09 2.82
C TRP A 89 -1.92 -0.37 4.08
N THR A 90 -1.98 0.51 5.08
CA THR A 90 -1.29 0.28 6.36
C THR A 90 -1.85 -0.94 7.11
N ALA A 91 -3.11 -1.31 6.88
CA ALA A 91 -3.70 -2.49 7.50
C ALA A 91 -3.12 -3.82 6.96
N TYR A 92 -2.65 -3.87 5.71
CA TYR A 92 -2.09 -5.10 5.12
C TYR A 92 -0.87 -5.65 5.88
N PRO A 93 0.21 -4.88 6.13
CA PRO A 93 1.37 -5.42 6.86
C PRO A 93 1.03 -5.73 8.33
N ILE A 94 0.06 -5.03 8.92
CA ILE A 94 -0.41 -5.33 10.28
C ILE A 94 -1.12 -6.69 10.29
N LEU A 95 -2.03 -6.93 9.35
CA LEU A 95 -2.75 -8.20 9.27
C LEU A 95 -1.79 -9.36 9.00
N TRP A 96 -0.86 -9.18 8.06
CA TRP A 96 0.15 -10.19 7.72
C TRP A 96 1.03 -10.56 8.93
N ILE A 97 1.47 -9.57 9.72
CA ILE A 97 2.39 -9.83 10.84
C ILE A 97 1.70 -10.51 12.03
N ILE A 98 0.41 -10.28 12.25
CA ILE A 98 -0.36 -10.95 13.30
C ILE A 98 -0.99 -12.26 12.82
N GLY A 99 -1.10 -12.44 11.50
CA GLY A 99 -1.67 -13.59 10.82
C GLY A 99 -0.78 -14.82 10.82
N THR A 100 -1.20 -15.81 10.04
CA THR A 100 -0.56 -17.12 9.96
C THR A 100 0.85 -17.06 9.39
N GLU A 101 1.14 -16.02 8.61
CA GLU A 101 2.42 -15.79 7.99
C GLU A 101 3.47 -15.19 8.94
N GLY A 102 3.03 -14.55 10.02
CA GLY A 102 3.89 -13.89 11.01
C GLY A 102 3.81 -14.56 12.38
N ALA A 103 3.13 -13.90 13.33
CA ALA A 103 3.07 -14.31 14.72
C ALA A 103 2.04 -15.42 15.01
N GLY A 104 1.13 -15.70 14.07
CA GLY A 104 0.11 -16.75 14.20
C GLY A 104 -0.96 -16.47 15.25
N VAL A 105 -1.17 -15.19 15.61
CA VAL A 105 -2.20 -14.77 16.59
C VAL A 105 -3.60 -14.87 15.98
N VAL A 106 -3.71 -14.57 14.69
CA VAL A 106 -4.96 -14.67 13.93
C VAL A 106 -4.92 -15.93 13.06
N GLY A 107 -5.98 -16.73 13.12
CA GLY A 107 -6.11 -17.94 12.31
C GLY A 107 -6.51 -17.64 10.86
N LEU A 108 -6.17 -18.55 9.95
CA LEU A 108 -6.31 -18.39 8.50
C LEU A 108 -7.70 -17.91 8.04
N GLY A 109 -8.78 -18.41 8.65
CA GLY A 109 -10.14 -18.03 8.26
C GLY A 109 -10.46 -16.56 8.54
N VAL A 110 -10.04 -16.05 9.71
CA VAL A 110 -10.24 -14.64 10.09
C VAL A 110 -9.33 -13.73 9.27
N GLU A 111 -8.08 -14.16 9.06
CA GLU A 111 -7.13 -13.46 8.20
C GLU A 111 -7.63 -13.32 6.77
N THR A 112 -8.11 -14.41 6.17
CA THR A 112 -8.66 -14.41 4.81
C THR A 112 -9.89 -13.48 4.70
N LEU A 113 -10.77 -13.52 5.71
CA LEU A 113 -11.93 -12.62 5.77
C LEU A 113 -11.50 -11.15 5.84
N ALA A 114 -10.51 -10.84 6.66
CA ALA A 114 -10.00 -9.48 6.81
C ALA A 114 -9.33 -8.98 5.53
N PHE A 115 -8.51 -9.80 4.86
CA PHE A 115 -7.94 -9.45 3.55
C PHE A 115 -9.02 -9.23 2.48
N MET A 116 -10.08 -10.05 2.46
CA MET A 116 -11.19 -9.86 1.52
C MET A 116 -11.88 -8.50 1.73
N VAL A 117 -12.16 -8.11 2.98
CA VAL A 117 -12.76 -6.81 3.28
C VAL A 117 -11.84 -5.66 2.87
N LEU A 118 -10.54 -5.79 3.14
CA LEU A 118 -9.54 -4.80 2.70
C LEU A 118 -9.51 -4.68 1.18
N ASP A 119 -9.50 -5.80 0.45
CA ASP A 119 -9.43 -5.82 -1.01
C ASP A 119 -10.67 -5.22 -1.67
N VAL A 120 -11.87 -5.54 -1.19
CA VAL A 120 -13.10 -4.94 -1.69
C VAL A 120 -13.11 -3.44 -1.42
N SER A 121 -12.70 -3.01 -0.23
CA SER A 121 -12.66 -1.59 0.15
C SER A 121 -11.63 -0.81 -0.68
N ALA A 122 -10.44 -1.39 -0.90
CA ALA A 122 -9.33 -0.76 -1.61
C ALA A 122 -9.52 -0.72 -3.13
N ARG A 123 -10.49 -1.47 -3.67
CA ARG A 123 -10.79 -1.54 -5.11
C ARG A 123 -12.16 -0.96 -5.44
N VAL A 124 -13.22 -1.56 -4.89
CA VAL A 124 -14.62 -1.14 -5.16
C VAL A 124 -14.98 0.10 -4.36
N GLY A 125 -14.46 0.25 -3.13
CA GLY A 125 -14.66 1.49 -2.37
C GLY A 125 -13.80 2.65 -2.89
N PHE A 126 -12.69 2.34 -3.57
CA PHE A 126 -11.80 3.32 -4.17
C PHE A 126 -12.27 3.82 -5.54
N GLY A 127 -12.75 2.91 -6.40
CA GLY A 127 -13.19 3.20 -7.77
C GLY A 127 -14.63 3.71 -7.85
#